data_AF-A0A6G7EVG5-F1
#
_entry.id   AF-A0A6G7EVG5-F1
#
_cell.length_a   1.000
_cell.length_b   1.000
_cell.length_c   1.000
_cell.angle_alpha   90.00
_cell.angle_beta   90.00
_cell.angle_gamma   90.00
#
_symmetry.space_group_name_H-M   'P 1'
#
loop_
_entity.id
_entity.type
_entity.pdbx_description
1 polymer ?
#
loop_
_entity_poly.entity_id
_entity_poly.type
_entity_poly.pdbx_seq_one_letter_code
_entity_poly.pdbx_strand_id
1 'polypeptide(L)'
;MIIIILLLTIIFLYYIAFDKNTYGIKSFISLLIIMPLLILISCSIYLFYLLNNNIPVSILKDISAPLISIIGLIITSSIAYITIIFNKNKAEIDLVMSMIKFQNELIDEKTQESAENLLLRLHEELHDSNLMFIRILNQVKNLIKDMTTLEDLKDREIELQLLKLIENNKKDFKEKWKINYNNISDKYKNKLSGKSIVVREDFRILVENDIYKKFYSNHIAINEKNLKYDEVAPIINDAFELHYPELGHFFKHFHRIIRLLIQGHFKKNEKLRKEMTGILRAQFSEDFLLILYYNAVYTYRGYGLGNILQGLSFFGDTSDFTTNPQIDLQHISNKSLIFGTKDKNIMRLIFSERNIVPVNNKEKLSNFIIEVKKIFDNHDH
;
A
#
# COMPACT_ATOMS: atom_id res chain seq x y z
N MET A 1 57.65 -9.99 22.24
CA MET A 1 56.93 -8.69 22.25
C MET A 1 56.12 -8.46 20.98
N ILE A 2 56.71 -8.56 19.77
CA ILE A 2 56.02 -8.35 18.48
C ILE A 2 54.83 -9.31 18.28
N ILE A 3 55.00 -10.59 18.61
CA ILE A 3 53.93 -11.62 18.52
C ILE A 3 52.71 -11.27 19.39
N ILE A 4 52.94 -10.75 20.59
CA ILE A 4 51.88 -10.37 21.55
C ILE A 4 51.12 -9.15 21.04
N ILE A 5 51.84 -8.17 20.47
CA ILE A 5 51.23 -6.98 19.85
C ILE A 5 50.37 -7.38 18.65
N LEU A 6 50.83 -8.34 17.82
CA LEU A 6 50.05 -8.83 16.69
C LEU A 6 48.80 -9.62 17.11
N LEU A 7 48.89 -10.39 18.20
CA LEU A 7 47.74 -11.11 18.74
C LEU A 7 46.69 -10.14 19.30
N LEU A 8 47.13 -9.09 20.01
CA LEU A 8 46.26 -8.04 20.56
C LEU A 8 45.57 -7.23 19.46
N THR A 9 46.25 -6.91 18.35
CA THR A 9 45.62 -6.22 17.21
C THR A 9 44.61 -7.10 16.48
N ILE A 10 44.86 -8.41 16.37
CA ILE A 10 43.89 -9.39 15.82
C ILE A 10 42.63 -9.47 16.71
N ILE A 11 42.80 -9.54 18.04
CA ILE A 11 41.69 -9.56 19.00
C ILE A 11 40.89 -8.24 18.96
N PHE A 12 41.57 -7.10 18.82
CA PHE A 12 40.92 -5.80 18.71
C PHE A 12 40.13 -5.66 17.39
N LEU A 13 40.69 -6.12 16.27
CA LEU A 13 39.99 -6.20 14.98
C LEU A 13 38.77 -7.13 15.06
N TYR A 14 38.86 -8.26 15.79
CA TYR A 14 37.72 -9.14 16.07
C TYR A 14 36.60 -8.45 16.84
N TYR A 15 36.95 -7.63 17.84
CA TYR A 15 35.96 -6.93 18.64
C TYR A 15 35.19 -5.88 17.80
N ILE A 16 35.90 -5.07 17.00
CA ILE A 16 35.30 -4.07 16.10
C ILE A 16 34.41 -4.72 15.04
N ALA A 17 34.84 -5.89 14.55
CA ALA A 17 34.15 -6.68 13.56
C ALA A 17 32.83 -7.29 14.06
N PHE A 18 32.82 -7.78 15.30
CA PHE A 18 31.68 -8.48 15.88
C PHE A 18 30.52 -7.54 16.19
N ASP A 19 30.82 -6.28 16.49
CA ASP A 19 29.84 -5.23 16.79
C ASP A 19 29.01 -4.82 15.54
N LYS A 20 29.60 -4.92 14.34
CA LYS A 20 28.88 -4.73 13.07
C LYS A 20 28.19 -6.03 12.64
N ASN A 21 26.99 -6.25 13.17
CA ASN A 21 26.16 -7.45 13.03
C ASN A 21 25.67 -7.76 11.58
N THR A 22 26.59 -7.94 10.64
CA THR A 22 26.33 -8.33 9.24
C THR A 22 26.82 -9.76 9.02
N TYR A 23 25.88 -10.68 8.81
CA TYR A 23 26.13 -12.14 8.83
C TYR A 23 27.18 -12.65 7.82
N GLY A 24 27.44 -11.91 6.73
CA GLY A 24 28.50 -12.27 5.76
C GLY A 24 29.91 -11.87 6.20
N ILE A 25 30.03 -10.90 7.10
CA ILE A 25 31.31 -10.37 7.58
C ILE A 25 31.93 -11.29 8.64
N LYS A 26 31.12 -12.04 9.39
CA LYS A 26 31.62 -12.95 10.44
C LYS A 26 32.49 -14.08 9.89
N SER A 27 32.14 -14.67 8.73
CA SER A 27 33.00 -15.69 8.11
C SER A 27 34.27 -15.08 7.53
N PHE A 28 34.16 -13.94 6.85
CA PHE A 28 35.30 -13.22 6.28
C PHE A 28 36.31 -12.80 7.36
N ILE A 29 35.82 -12.36 8.52
CA ILE A 29 36.66 -11.93 9.62
C ILE A 29 37.25 -13.14 10.36
N SER A 30 36.52 -14.26 10.46
CA SER A 30 37.14 -15.50 10.93
C SER A 30 38.31 -15.95 10.03
N LEU A 31 38.23 -15.79 8.70
CA LEU A 31 39.37 -16.03 7.80
C LEU A 31 40.51 -15.03 7.99
N LEU A 32 40.17 -13.74 8.10
CA LEU A 32 41.13 -12.65 8.31
C LEU A 32 41.87 -12.78 9.65
N ILE A 33 41.35 -13.57 10.58
CA ILE A 33 41.98 -13.89 11.87
C ILE A 33 42.77 -15.19 11.76
N ILE A 34 42.18 -16.24 11.19
CA ILE A 34 42.79 -17.56 11.06
C ILE A 34 44.04 -17.52 10.16
N MET A 35 44.00 -16.75 9.07
CA MET A 35 45.14 -16.60 8.15
C MET A 35 46.40 -16.02 8.82
N PRO A 36 46.37 -14.82 9.43
CA PRO A 36 47.55 -14.29 10.10
C PRO A 36 47.97 -15.12 11.30
N LEU A 37 47.05 -15.79 12.01
CA LEU A 37 47.40 -16.70 13.11
C LEU A 37 48.20 -17.92 12.59
N LEU A 38 47.76 -18.51 11.47
CA LEU A 38 48.44 -19.64 10.83
C LEU A 38 49.77 -19.23 10.19
N ILE A 39 49.86 -18.02 9.62
CA ILE A 39 51.11 -17.44 9.16
C ILE A 39 52.06 -17.20 10.35
N LEU A 40 51.55 -16.75 11.50
CA LEU A 40 52.35 -16.60 12.72
C LEU A 40 52.88 -17.93 13.25
N ILE A 41 52.04 -18.98 13.24
CA ILE A 41 52.43 -20.33 13.63
C ILE A 41 53.51 -20.86 12.67
N SER A 42 53.32 -20.69 11.35
CA SER A 42 54.33 -21.04 10.34
C SER A 42 55.64 -20.28 10.55
N CYS A 43 55.59 -18.95 10.75
CA CYS A 43 56.76 -18.12 10.98
C CYS A 43 57.48 -18.48 12.29
N SER A 44 56.74 -18.81 13.36
CA SER A 44 57.34 -19.20 14.65
C SER A 44 58.00 -20.58 14.58
N ILE A 45 57.42 -21.53 13.85
CA ILE A 45 58.06 -22.83 13.55
C ILE A 45 59.34 -22.62 12.72
N TYR A 46 59.31 -21.74 11.71
CA TYR A 46 60.48 -21.42 10.90
C TYR A 46 61.58 -20.68 11.68
N LEU A 47 61.21 -19.75 12.57
CA LEU A 47 62.17 -19.05 13.44
C LEU A 47 62.80 -20.00 14.46
N PHE A 48 62.03 -20.95 14.99
CA PHE A 48 62.53 -22.00 15.88
C PHE A 48 63.54 -22.92 15.17
N TYR A 49 63.29 -23.27 13.90
CA TYR A 49 64.24 -23.99 13.05
C TYR A 49 65.54 -23.20 12.84
N LEU A 50 65.45 -21.90 12.56
CA LEU A 50 66.62 -21.03 12.35
C LEU A 50 67.49 -20.86 13.62
N LEU A 51 66.87 -20.93 14.80
CA LEU A 51 67.55 -20.85 16.09
C LEU A 51 68.13 -22.18 16.55
N ASN A 52 67.52 -23.31 16.15
CA ASN A 52 67.99 -24.66 16.46
C ASN A 52 68.42 -25.38 15.18
N ASN A 53 69.70 -25.26 14.82
CA ASN A 53 70.34 -25.85 13.62
C ASN A 53 70.25 -27.39 13.48
N ASN A 54 69.50 -28.09 14.35
CA ASN A 54 69.44 -29.55 14.44
C ASN A 54 68.12 -30.16 13.96
N ILE A 55 67.17 -29.38 13.44
CA ILE A 55 65.90 -29.92 12.93
C ILE A 55 66.06 -30.24 11.44
N PRO A 56 65.75 -31.45 10.95
CA PRO A 56 65.79 -31.75 9.53
C PRO A 56 64.63 -31.10 8.77
N VAL A 57 64.92 -30.54 7.58
CA VAL A 57 63.97 -29.85 6.69
C VAL A 57 62.73 -30.71 6.35
N SER A 58 62.87 -32.05 6.36
CA SER A 58 61.77 -32.98 6.11
C SER A 58 60.61 -32.81 7.10
N ILE A 59 60.90 -32.65 8.40
CA ILE A 59 59.88 -32.47 9.44
C ILE A 59 59.10 -31.17 9.22
N LEU A 60 59.78 -30.11 8.75
CA LEU A 60 59.15 -28.83 8.45
C LEU A 60 58.20 -28.94 7.25
N LYS A 61 58.58 -29.73 6.24
CA LYS A 61 57.74 -30.04 5.08
C LYS A 61 56.52 -30.88 5.48
N ASP A 62 56.70 -31.86 6.35
CA ASP A 62 55.64 -32.75 6.82
C ASP A 62 54.58 -32.01 7.66
N ILE A 63 54.96 -30.94 8.36
CA ILE A 63 54.04 -30.10 9.12
C ILE A 63 53.41 -28.99 8.26
N SER A 64 54.20 -28.34 7.39
CA SER A 64 53.73 -27.20 6.59
C SER A 64 52.78 -27.60 5.46
N ALA A 65 52.99 -28.75 4.82
CA ALA A 65 52.15 -29.18 3.71
C ALA A 65 50.67 -29.39 4.11
N PRO A 66 50.34 -30.13 5.19
CA PRO A 66 48.95 -30.24 5.67
C PRO A 66 48.35 -28.88 6.07
N LEU A 67 49.13 -28.03 6.72
CA LEU A 67 48.70 -26.69 7.14
C LEU A 67 48.30 -25.82 5.93
N ILE A 68 49.12 -25.80 4.88
CA ILE A 68 48.83 -25.08 3.64
C ILE A 68 47.56 -25.63 2.98
N SER A 69 47.39 -26.96 2.94
CA SER A 69 46.18 -27.58 2.38
C SER A 69 44.92 -27.22 3.16
N ILE A 70 44.98 -27.24 4.50
CA ILE A 70 43.84 -26.86 5.36
C ILE A 70 43.48 -25.39 5.15
N ILE A 71 44.47 -24.50 5.09
CA ILE A 71 44.27 -23.07 4.79
C ILE A 71 43.60 -22.88 3.44
N GLY A 72 44.12 -23.54 2.40
CA GLY A 72 43.57 -23.48 1.05
C GLY A 72 42.10 -23.90 1.03
N LEU A 73 41.76 -24.99 1.72
CA LEU A 73 40.39 -25.50 1.79
C LEU A 73 39.44 -24.55 2.52
N ILE A 74 39.88 -23.94 3.62
CA ILE A 74 39.10 -22.93 4.36
C ILE A 74 38.83 -21.70 3.47
N ILE A 75 39.85 -21.21 2.75
CA ILE A 75 39.71 -20.08 1.82
C ILE A 75 38.73 -20.42 0.71
N THR A 76 38.93 -21.55 0.02
CA THR A 76 38.07 -21.97 -1.09
C THR A 76 36.63 -22.16 -0.65
N SER A 77 36.39 -22.84 0.48
CA SER A 77 35.04 -23.04 1.03
C SER A 77 34.35 -21.71 1.34
N SER A 78 35.10 -20.74 1.84
CA SER A 78 34.55 -19.46 2.26
C SER A 78 34.25 -18.54 1.09
N ILE A 79 35.14 -18.52 0.08
CA ILE A 79 34.88 -17.84 -1.19
C ILE A 79 33.63 -18.43 -1.84
N ALA A 80 33.53 -19.77 -1.91
CA ALA A 80 32.36 -20.45 -2.48
C ALA A 80 31.06 -20.04 -1.76
N TYR A 81 31.06 -20.00 -0.43
CA TYR A 81 29.92 -19.56 0.36
C TYR A 81 29.50 -18.11 0.05
N ILE A 82 30.47 -17.19 -0.04
CA ILE A 82 30.22 -15.79 -0.41
C ILE A 82 29.64 -15.70 -1.82
N THR A 83 30.20 -16.44 -2.78
CA THR A 83 29.70 -16.50 -4.16
C THR A 83 28.27 -17.02 -4.22
N ILE A 84 27.92 -18.04 -3.42
CA ILE A 84 26.55 -18.56 -3.35
C ILE A 84 25.57 -17.49 -2.83
N ILE A 85 25.93 -16.78 -1.75
CA ILE A 85 25.07 -15.70 -1.22
C ILE A 85 24.94 -14.57 -2.25
N PHE A 86 26.04 -14.15 -2.87
CA PHE A 86 26.02 -13.11 -3.90
C PHE A 86 25.12 -13.50 -5.08
N ASN A 87 25.27 -14.71 -5.60
CA ASN A 87 24.45 -15.22 -6.69
C ASN A 87 22.97 -15.31 -6.31
N LYS A 88 22.65 -15.75 -5.09
CA LYS A 88 21.28 -15.78 -4.58
C LYS A 88 20.69 -14.37 -4.51
N ASN A 89 21.42 -13.41 -3.94
CA ASN A 89 20.97 -12.02 -3.84
C ASN A 89 20.78 -11.40 -5.23
N LYS A 90 21.69 -11.68 -6.17
CA LYS A 90 21.57 -11.24 -7.56
C LYS A 90 20.34 -11.83 -8.23
N ALA A 91 20.09 -13.13 -8.06
CA ALA A 91 18.89 -13.77 -8.60
C ALA A 91 17.58 -13.18 -8.02
N GLU A 92 17.55 -12.82 -6.73
CA GLU A 92 16.41 -12.12 -6.13
C GLU A 92 16.20 -10.72 -6.76
N ILE A 93 17.29 -9.98 -7.04
CA ILE A 93 17.23 -8.67 -7.71
C ILE A 93 16.75 -8.81 -9.15
N ASP A 94 17.33 -9.73 -9.91
CA ASP A 94 16.97 -9.99 -11.32
C ASP A 94 15.50 -10.42 -11.43
N LEU A 95 15.02 -11.26 -10.50
CA LEU A 95 13.62 -11.63 -10.40
C LEU A 95 12.73 -10.41 -10.19
N VAL A 96 13.01 -9.57 -9.19
CA VAL A 96 12.20 -8.36 -8.92
C VAL A 96 12.20 -7.42 -10.12
N MET A 97 13.36 -7.19 -10.75
CA MET A 97 13.44 -6.34 -11.95
C MET A 97 12.64 -6.91 -13.12
N SER A 98 12.70 -8.22 -13.34
CA SER A 98 11.88 -8.88 -14.37
C SER A 98 10.38 -8.72 -14.09
N MET A 99 9.99 -8.79 -12.82
CA MET A 99 8.61 -8.57 -12.42
C MET A 99 8.19 -7.09 -12.58
N ILE A 100 9.05 -6.13 -12.25
CA ILE A 100 8.78 -4.71 -12.50
C ILE A 100 8.57 -4.47 -14.00
N LYS A 101 9.40 -5.06 -14.85
CA LYS A 101 9.23 -4.95 -16.31
C LYS A 101 7.91 -5.55 -16.76
N PHE A 102 7.59 -6.77 -16.31
CA PHE A 102 6.32 -7.42 -16.64
C PHE A 102 5.11 -6.64 -16.12
N GLN A 103 5.23 -5.99 -14.96
CA GLN A 103 4.16 -5.12 -14.42
C GLN A 103 3.83 -3.97 -15.37
N ASN A 104 4.84 -3.38 -16.01
CA ASN A 104 4.63 -2.34 -17.01
C ASN A 104 3.99 -2.91 -18.29
N GLU A 105 4.35 -4.14 -18.67
CA GLU A 105 3.73 -4.85 -19.80
C GLU A 105 2.25 -5.21 -19.56
N LEU A 106 1.82 -5.31 -18.30
CA LEU A 106 0.40 -5.48 -17.93
C LEU A 106 -0.42 -4.19 -18.10
N ILE A 107 0.21 -3.04 -18.31
CA ILE A 107 -0.46 -1.78 -18.63
C ILE A 107 -0.69 -1.74 -20.15
N ASP A 108 -1.61 -2.59 -20.61
CA ASP A 108 -2.07 -2.57 -21.99
C ASP A 108 -3.24 -1.58 -22.17
N GLU A 109 -3.66 -1.39 -23.43
CA GLU A 109 -4.74 -0.45 -23.79
C GLU A 109 -6.03 -0.73 -23.01
N LYS A 110 -6.38 -2.02 -22.84
CA LYS A 110 -7.59 -2.43 -22.11
C LYS A 110 -7.50 -2.08 -20.62
N THR A 111 -6.33 -2.31 -20.01
CA THR A 111 -6.07 -2.02 -18.60
C THR A 111 -6.06 -0.52 -18.35
N GLN A 112 -5.46 0.25 -19.27
CA GLN A 112 -5.47 1.71 -19.25
C GLN A 112 -6.91 2.24 -19.33
N GLU A 113 -7.69 1.81 -20.32
CA GLU A 113 -9.10 2.22 -20.48
C GLU A 113 -9.93 1.87 -19.24
N SER A 114 -9.71 0.68 -18.66
CA SER A 114 -10.41 0.28 -17.44
C SER A 114 -10.00 1.12 -16.22
N ALA A 115 -8.76 1.58 -16.13
CA ALA A 115 -8.30 2.45 -15.05
C ALA A 115 -8.91 3.85 -15.16
N GLU A 116 -8.91 4.42 -16.37
CA GLU A 116 -9.50 5.75 -16.65
C GLU A 116 -11.01 5.76 -16.37
N ASN A 117 -11.74 4.75 -16.85
CA ASN A 117 -13.17 4.59 -16.61
C ASN A 117 -13.49 4.43 -15.12
N LEU A 118 -12.65 3.69 -14.39
CA LEU A 118 -12.78 3.55 -12.94
C LEU A 118 -12.64 4.90 -12.23
N LEU A 119 -11.59 5.67 -12.54
CA LEU A 119 -11.37 6.98 -11.90
C LEU A 119 -12.49 7.97 -12.24
N LEU A 120 -12.94 8.01 -13.50
CA LEU A 120 -14.08 8.82 -13.91
C LEU A 120 -15.33 8.47 -13.10
N ARG A 121 -15.63 7.18 -12.99
CA ARG A 121 -16.76 6.69 -12.21
C ARG A 121 -16.66 7.05 -10.73
N LEU A 122 -15.47 6.91 -10.14
CA LEU A 122 -15.26 7.31 -8.75
C LEU A 122 -15.52 8.80 -8.54
N HIS A 123 -15.04 9.67 -9.46
CA HIS A 123 -15.33 11.10 -9.41
C HIS A 123 -16.82 11.40 -9.55
N GLU A 124 -17.54 10.67 -10.41
CA GLU A 124 -18.98 10.82 -10.57
C GLU A 124 -19.75 10.35 -9.33
N GLU A 125 -19.52 9.12 -8.85
CA GLU A 125 -20.26 8.52 -7.74
C GLU A 125 -19.98 9.22 -6.40
N LEU A 126 -18.75 9.71 -6.20
CA LEU A 126 -18.33 10.42 -4.98
C LEU A 126 -18.47 11.94 -5.08
N HIS A 127 -19.09 12.45 -6.15
CA HIS A 127 -19.47 13.86 -6.22
C HIS A 127 -20.45 14.20 -5.08
N ASP A 128 -20.31 15.38 -4.47
CA ASP A 128 -21.08 15.84 -3.30
C ASP A 128 -22.59 15.60 -3.41
N SER A 129 -23.15 15.84 -4.60
CA SER A 129 -24.58 15.64 -4.86
C SER A 129 -25.02 14.18 -4.71
N ASN A 130 -24.18 13.25 -5.14
CA ASN A 130 -24.47 11.82 -5.10
C ASN A 130 -24.29 11.27 -3.68
N LEU A 131 -23.25 11.71 -2.97
CA LEU A 131 -23.06 11.39 -1.55
C LEU A 131 -24.22 11.90 -0.69
N MET A 132 -24.67 13.13 -0.92
CA MET A 132 -25.85 13.69 -0.24
C MET A 132 -27.10 12.86 -0.52
N PHE A 133 -27.30 12.45 -1.77
CA PHE A 133 -28.42 11.59 -2.15
C PHE A 133 -28.37 10.22 -1.47
N ILE A 134 -27.21 9.56 -1.42
CA ILE A 134 -27.02 8.27 -0.74
C ILE A 134 -27.33 8.38 0.76
N ARG A 135 -26.89 9.46 1.41
CA ARG A 135 -27.21 9.71 2.83
C ARG A 135 -28.71 9.88 3.09
N ILE A 136 -29.40 10.66 2.25
CA ILE A 136 -30.85 10.82 2.32
C ILE A 136 -31.53 9.46 2.17
N LEU A 137 -31.09 8.68 1.17
CA LEU A 137 -31.58 7.34 0.92
C LEU A 137 -31.45 6.43 2.14
N ASN A 138 -30.26 6.38 2.75
CA ASN A 138 -30.00 5.54 3.92
C ASN A 138 -30.84 5.97 5.13
N GLN A 139 -31.04 7.27 5.35
CA GLN A 139 -31.89 7.76 6.42
C GLN A 139 -33.37 7.42 6.19
N VAL A 140 -33.85 7.55 4.95
CA VAL A 140 -35.21 7.11 4.58
C VAL A 140 -35.36 5.60 4.76
N LYS A 141 -34.37 4.80 4.35
CA LYS A 141 -34.36 3.35 4.57
C LYS A 141 -34.43 3.00 6.06
N ASN A 142 -33.66 3.67 6.91
CA ASN A 142 -33.69 3.44 8.35
C ASN A 142 -35.05 3.81 8.96
N LEU A 143 -35.61 4.96 8.58
CA LEU A 143 -36.95 5.36 9.03
C LEU A 143 -38.03 4.37 8.59
N ILE A 144 -37.95 3.84 7.37
CA ILE A 144 -38.88 2.80 6.88
C ILE A 144 -38.69 1.50 7.67
N LYS A 145 -37.45 1.08 7.95
CA LYS A 145 -37.16 -0.08 8.81
C LYS A 145 -37.72 0.09 10.22
N ASP A 146 -37.63 1.29 10.79
CA ASP A 146 -38.18 1.58 12.12
C ASP A 146 -39.73 1.63 12.11
N MET A 147 -40.34 1.96 10.96
CA MET A 147 -41.79 2.05 10.78
C MET A 147 -42.45 0.74 10.32
N THR A 148 -41.70 -0.24 9.81
CA THR A 148 -42.24 -1.49 9.28
C THR A 148 -41.57 -2.70 9.93
N THR A 149 -42.36 -3.62 10.49
CA THR A 149 -41.90 -4.97 10.90
C THR A 149 -41.64 -5.90 9.71
N LEU A 150 -41.58 -5.36 8.48
CA LEU A 150 -41.57 -6.10 7.23
C LEU A 150 -40.18 -6.04 6.59
N GLU A 151 -39.43 -7.14 6.75
CA GLU A 151 -38.11 -7.40 6.17
C GLU A 151 -38.07 -7.46 4.63
N ASP A 152 -39.17 -7.21 3.91
CA ASP A 152 -39.37 -7.69 2.53
C ASP A 152 -39.45 -6.62 1.42
N LEU A 153 -39.19 -5.33 1.70
CA LEU A 153 -39.00 -4.36 0.62
C LEU A 153 -37.59 -4.53 0.02
N LYS A 154 -37.50 -5.30 -1.08
CA LYS A 154 -36.24 -5.54 -1.80
C LYS A 154 -35.59 -4.21 -2.19
N ASP A 155 -34.36 -3.99 -1.71
CA ASP A 155 -33.53 -2.79 -1.91
C ASP A 155 -33.56 -2.23 -3.35
N ARG A 156 -33.61 -3.15 -4.33
CA ARG A 156 -33.62 -2.86 -5.76
C ARG A 156 -34.86 -2.09 -6.25
N GLU A 157 -36.00 -2.23 -5.58
CA GLU A 157 -37.25 -1.59 -6.00
C GLU A 157 -37.30 -0.11 -5.57
N ILE A 158 -36.72 0.20 -4.40
CA ILE A 158 -36.52 1.57 -3.91
C ILE A 158 -35.47 2.29 -4.78
N GLU A 159 -34.38 1.60 -5.11
CA GLU A 159 -33.30 2.10 -5.96
C GLU A 159 -33.77 2.41 -7.39
N LEU A 160 -34.53 1.51 -8.02
CA LEU A 160 -35.10 1.68 -9.37
C LEU A 160 -36.07 2.86 -9.48
N GLN A 161 -36.83 3.17 -8.42
CA GLN A 161 -37.78 4.27 -8.44
C GLN A 161 -37.10 5.63 -8.30
N LEU A 162 -36.00 5.71 -7.55
CA LEU A 162 -35.24 6.94 -7.40
C LEU A 162 -34.30 7.21 -8.58
N LEU A 163 -33.70 6.16 -9.16
CA LEU A 163 -32.93 6.27 -10.41
C LEU A 163 -33.79 6.84 -11.55
N LYS A 164 -35.06 6.42 -11.66
CA LYS A 164 -36.04 6.99 -12.61
C LYS A 164 -36.34 8.48 -12.38
N LEU A 165 -36.21 8.99 -11.15
CA LEU A 165 -36.39 10.42 -10.84
C LEU A 165 -35.15 11.25 -11.22
N ILE A 166 -33.97 10.67 -11.09
CA ILE A 166 -32.67 11.30 -11.42
C ILE A 166 -32.45 11.33 -12.93
N GLU A 167 -32.71 10.21 -13.61
CA GLU A 167 -32.54 10.09 -15.07
C GLU A 167 -33.41 11.10 -15.84
N ASN A 168 -34.58 11.45 -15.28
CA ASN A 168 -35.47 12.47 -15.82
C ASN A 168 -35.04 13.93 -15.54
N ASN A 169 -34.01 14.21 -14.73
CA ASN A 169 -33.67 15.58 -14.27
C ASN A 169 -32.17 15.96 -14.37
N LYS A 170 -31.34 15.21 -15.13
CA LYS A 170 -29.87 15.40 -15.18
C LYS A 170 -29.38 16.79 -15.66
N LYS A 171 -30.19 17.64 -16.29
CA LYS A 171 -29.79 19.00 -16.72
C LYS A 171 -30.32 20.13 -15.83
N ASP A 172 -31.21 19.82 -14.89
CA ASP A 172 -31.94 20.80 -14.08
C ASP A 172 -31.46 20.88 -12.62
N PHE A 173 -30.57 19.96 -12.22
CA PHE A 173 -30.23 19.76 -10.80
C PHE A 173 -29.47 20.95 -10.18
N LYS A 174 -28.79 21.77 -10.99
CA LYS A 174 -28.02 22.95 -10.50
C LYS A 174 -28.76 24.29 -10.63
N GLU A 175 -29.72 24.42 -11.55
CA GLU A 175 -30.39 25.71 -11.84
C GLU A 175 -31.89 25.76 -11.50
N LYS A 176 -32.63 24.63 -11.47
CA LYS A 176 -34.08 24.66 -11.17
C LYS A 176 -34.43 24.71 -9.69
N TRP A 177 -33.50 24.40 -8.80
CA TRP A 177 -33.80 24.29 -7.37
C TRP A 177 -33.79 25.62 -6.60
N LYS A 178 -33.74 26.76 -7.32
CA LYS A 178 -33.91 28.08 -6.72
C LYS A 178 -35.33 28.65 -6.78
N ILE A 179 -36.25 28.18 -7.63
CA ILE A 179 -37.64 28.69 -7.65
C ILE A 179 -38.63 27.60 -8.13
N ASN A 180 -39.77 27.51 -7.44
CA ASN A 180 -41.10 27.02 -7.87
C ASN A 180 -41.56 25.58 -7.53
N TYR A 181 -41.88 25.37 -6.25
CA TYR A 181 -42.97 24.47 -5.82
C TYR A 181 -44.32 25.19 -5.69
N ASN A 182 -44.33 26.53 -5.60
CA ASN A 182 -45.54 27.30 -5.26
C ASN A 182 -46.32 27.76 -6.47
N ASN A 183 -46.60 26.82 -7.36
CA ASN A 183 -47.98 26.52 -7.70
C ASN A 183 -47.88 25.24 -8.52
N ILE A 184 -48.22 24.08 -7.96
CA ILE A 184 -48.89 23.12 -8.84
C ILE A 184 -50.19 23.83 -9.25
N SER A 185 -50.11 24.58 -10.35
CA SER A 185 -51.24 25.29 -10.91
C SER A 185 -52.19 24.27 -11.49
N ASP A 186 -53.49 24.56 -11.43
CA ASP A 186 -54.57 23.63 -11.80
C ASP A 186 -54.44 23.10 -13.23
N LYS A 187 -53.62 23.74 -14.08
CA LYS A 187 -53.27 23.30 -15.43
C LYS A 187 -52.50 21.96 -15.46
N TYR A 188 -51.74 21.59 -14.43
CA TYR A 188 -51.01 20.31 -14.35
C TYR A 188 -51.83 19.18 -13.69
N LYS A 189 -52.88 19.50 -12.92
CA LYS A 189 -53.81 18.52 -12.32
C LYS A 189 -54.56 17.70 -13.37
N ASN A 190 -54.88 18.31 -14.51
CA ASN A 190 -55.70 17.69 -15.56
C ASN A 190 -54.90 16.89 -16.61
N LYS A 191 -53.56 16.86 -16.55
CA LYS A 191 -52.74 15.98 -17.40
C LYS A 191 -52.30 14.68 -16.72
N LEU A 192 -52.46 14.59 -15.40
CA LEU A 192 -52.26 13.39 -14.59
C LEU A 192 -53.54 12.51 -14.53
N SER A 193 -54.68 13.05 -14.96
CA SER A 193 -55.88 12.26 -15.24
C SER A 193 -55.69 11.47 -16.53
N GLY A 194 -55.32 10.20 -16.43
CA GLY A 194 -55.44 9.29 -17.57
C GLY A 194 -54.52 8.10 -17.65
N LYS A 195 -53.46 8.00 -16.84
CA LYS A 195 -52.66 6.77 -16.76
C LYS A 195 -52.35 6.44 -15.31
N SER A 196 -52.91 5.32 -14.87
CA SER A 196 -52.74 4.74 -13.54
C SER A 196 -51.26 4.49 -13.25
N ILE A 197 -50.64 5.37 -12.48
CA ILE A 197 -49.46 5.02 -11.71
C ILE A 197 -50.00 4.67 -10.33
N VAL A 198 -49.93 3.39 -9.98
CA VAL A 198 -50.20 2.93 -8.62
C VAL A 198 -49.07 3.46 -7.75
N VAL A 199 -49.31 4.58 -7.09
CA VAL A 199 -48.45 5.09 -6.02
C VAL A 199 -48.76 4.22 -4.80
N ARG A 200 -47.81 3.38 -4.36
CA ARG A 200 -47.97 2.60 -3.12
C ARG A 200 -48.16 3.57 -1.94
N GLU A 201 -49.00 3.17 -0.99
CA GLU A 201 -49.40 3.97 0.19
C GLU A 201 -48.20 4.52 0.98
N ASP A 202 -47.07 3.81 0.93
CA ASP A 202 -45.77 4.16 1.51
C ASP A 202 -45.23 5.51 1.01
N PHE A 203 -45.49 5.85 -0.26
CA PHE A 203 -45.09 7.12 -0.88
C PHE A 203 -45.96 8.29 -0.45
N ARG A 204 -47.23 8.02 -0.14
CA ARG A 204 -48.20 9.00 0.34
C ARG A 204 -47.81 9.48 1.74
N ILE A 205 -47.33 8.58 2.60
CA ILE A 205 -46.85 8.89 3.96
C ILE A 205 -45.66 9.86 3.96
N LEU A 206 -44.72 9.72 3.02
CA LEU A 206 -43.53 10.58 2.89
C LEU A 206 -43.85 12.00 2.44
N VAL A 207 -44.81 12.14 1.53
CA VAL A 207 -45.25 13.44 0.98
C VAL A 207 -46.25 14.14 1.90
N GLU A 208 -47.14 13.39 2.56
CA GLU A 208 -48.19 13.95 3.43
C GLU A 208 -47.66 14.41 4.81
N ASN A 209 -46.56 13.85 5.33
CA ASN A 209 -46.08 14.18 6.68
C ASN A 209 -45.07 15.34 6.76
N ASP A 210 -44.82 16.09 5.68
CA ASP A 210 -43.82 17.18 5.66
C ASP A 210 -42.41 16.72 6.14
N ILE A 211 -42.13 15.40 6.15
CA ILE A 211 -40.86 14.82 6.63
C ILE A 211 -39.71 15.40 5.82
N TYR A 212 -39.90 15.53 4.51
CA TYR A 212 -38.96 16.19 3.60
C TYR A 212 -38.68 17.66 3.96
N LYS A 213 -39.68 18.42 4.44
CA LYS A 213 -39.50 19.82 4.88
C LYS A 213 -38.79 19.93 6.23
N LYS A 214 -39.15 19.09 7.21
CA LYS A 214 -38.45 19.00 8.51
C LYS A 214 -36.98 18.58 8.35
N PHE A 215 -36.71 17.73 7.37
CA PHE A 215 -35.37 17.28 6.99
C PHE A 215 -34.52 18.42 6.41
N TYR A 216 -35.12 19.25 5.54
CA TYR A 216 -34.46 20.40 4.92
C TYR A 216 -34.18 21.54 5.90
N SER A 217 -35.13 21.82 6.81
CA SER A 217 -35.00 22.92 7.78
C SER A 217 -33.95 22.66 8.86
N ASN A 218 -33.63 21.39 9.15
CA ASN A 218 -32.66 21.03 10.18
C ASN A 218 -31.25 20.73 9.64
N HIS A 219 -31.04 20.45 8.36
CA HIS A 219 -29.76 19.92 7.84
C HIS A 219 -29.14 20.75 6.70
N ILE A 220 -29.16 22.08 6.84
CA ILE A 220 -28.27 22.97 6.10
C ILE A 220 -26.87 22.89 6.76
N ALA A 221 -26.06 21.92 6.33
CA ALA A 221 -24.58 21.94 6.26
C ALA A 221 -24.03 20.49 6.23
N ILE A 222 -24.42 19.70 5.22
CA ILE A 222 -23.65 18.49 4.90
C ILE A 222 -22.40 18.95 4.15
N ASN A 223 -21.38 19.30 4.93
CA ASN A 223 -20.07 19.72 4.44
C ASN A 223 -19.22 18.45 4.20
N GLU A 224 -18.32 18.43 3.21
CA GLU A 224 -17.31 17.36 3.02
C GLU A 224 -16.60 16.99 4.35
N LYS A 225 -16.53 17.98 5.25
CA LYS A 225 -16.09 17.88 6.65
C LYS A 225 -16.91 16.94 7.55
N ASN A 226 -17.74 16.03 7.05
CA ASN A 226 -18.40 15.02 7.89
C ASN A 226 -18.47 13.63 7.22
N LEU A 227 -17.77 13.40 6.10
CA LEU A 227 -17.71 12.09 5.44
C LEU A 227 -17.05 11.05 6.32
N LYS A 228 -17.72 9.90 6.48
CA LYS A 228 -17.19 8.74 7.21
C LYS A 228 -16.68 7.69 6.24
N TYR A 229 -15.60 7.02 6.63
CA TYR A 229 -14.98 5.95 5.84
C TYR A 229 -16.00 4.87 5.48
N ASP A 230 -16.84 4.49 6.44
CA ASP A 230 -17.84 3.42 6.26
C ASP A 230 -18.97 3.79 5.29
N GLU A 231 -19.11 5.07 4.93
CA GLU A 231 -20.05 5.49 3.89
C GLU A 231 -19.42 5.41 2.49
N VAL A 232 -18.14 5.74 2.36
CA VAL A 232 -17.47 5.85 1.05
C VAL A 232 -16.79 4.55 0.61
N ALA A 233 -16.28 3.76 1.54
CA ALA A 233 -15.57 2.53 1.22
C ALA A 233 -16.42 1.51 0.44
N PRO A 234 -17.71 1.27 0.78
CA PRO A 234 -18.56 0.39 -0.02
C PRO A 234 -18.74 0.88 -1.47
N ILE A 235 -18.95 2.20 -1.67
CA ILE A 235 -19.12 2.80 -2.99
C ILE A 235 -17.87 2.56 -3.85
N ILE A 236 -16.69 2.85 -3.29
CA ILE A 236 -15.41 2.62 -3.97
C ILE A 236 -15.23 1.12 -4.25
N ASN A 237 -15.48 0.26 -3.27
CA ASN A 237 -15.34 -1.18 -3.45
C ASN A 237 -16.21 -1.70 -4.61
N ASP A 238 -17.46 -1.27 -4.69
CA ASP A 238 -18.39 -1.71 -5.73
C ASP A 238 -17.99 -1.21 -7.12
N ALA A 239 -17.48 0.03 -7.21
CA ALA A 239 -16.90 0.53 -8.46
C ALA A 239 -15.70 -0.32 -8.90
N PHE A 240 -14.81 -0.69 -7.98
CA PHE A 240 -13.66 -1.56 -8.29
C PHE A 240 -14.08 -2.97 -8.73
N GLU A 241 -15.09 -3.58 -8.11
CA GLU A 241 -15.54 -4.94 -8.45
C GLU A 241 -15.95 -5.08 -9.92
N LEU A 242 -16.47 -4.01 -10.53
CA LEU A 242 -16.87 -4.00 -11.94
C LEU A 242 -15.68 -3.99 -12.90
N HIS A 243 -14.53 -3.45 -12.47
CA HIS A 243 -13.29 -3.37 -13.25
C HIS A 243 -12.26 -4.44 -12.85
N TYR A 244 -12.58 -5.30 -11.87
CA TYR A 244 -11.70 -6.36 -11.40
C TYR A 244 -11.34 -7.42 -12.44
N PRO A 245 -12.20 -7.78 -13.43
CA PRO A 245 -11.80 -8.73 -14.47
C PRO A 245 -10.59 -8.25 -15.27
N GLU A 246 -10.49 -6.95 -15.53
CA GLU A 246 -9.39 -6.29 -16.24
C GLU A 246 -8.22 -5.98 -15.30
N LEU A 247 -8.47 -5.29 -14.19
CA LEU A 247 -7.41 -4.77 -13.31
C LEU A 247 -6.88 -5.81 -12.30
N GLY A 248 -7.59 -6.92 -12.10
CA GLY A 248 -7.28 -7.89 -11.05
C GLY A 248 -5.91 -8.56 -11.21
N HIS A 249 -5.47 -8.81 -12.44
CA HIS A 249 -4.14 -9.36 -12.71
C HIS A 249 -3.03 -8.35 -12.38
N PHE A 250 -3.22 -7.09 -12.77
CA PHE A 250 -2.35 -5.98 -12.44
C PHE A 250 -2.16 -5.84 -10.92
N PHE A 251 -3.25 -5.82 -10.13
CA PHE A 251 -3.16 -5.70 -8.67
C PHE A 251 -2.48 -6.90 -8.00
N LYS A 252 -2.78 -8.11 -8.44
CA LYS A 252 -2.16 -9.34 -7.90
C LYS A 252 -0.66 -9.35 -8.17
N HIS A 253 -0.24 -8.93 -9.37
CA HIS A 253 1.16 -8.91 -9.74
C HIS A 253 1.91 -7.84 -8.94
N PHE A 254 1.36 -6.62 -8.82
CA PHE A 254 1.90 -5.56 -7.97
C PHE A 254 2.07 -6.01 -6.52
N HIS A 255 1.05 -6.63 -5.92
CA HIS A 255 1.11 -7.18 -4.56
C HIS A 255 2.27 -8.16 -4.38
N ARG A 256 2.54 -9.02 -5.37
CA ARG A 256 3.66 -9.98 -5.31
C ARG A 256 5.02 -9.26 -5.31
N ILE A 257 5.17 -8.20 -6.11
CA ILE A 257 6.40 -7.39 -6.12
C ILE A 257 6.63 -6.77 -4.74
N ILE A 258 5.62 -6.09 -4.19
CA ILE A 258 5.71 -5.48 -2.85
C ILE A 258 6.06 -6.52 -1.79
N ARG A 259 5.46 -7.71 -1.84
CA ARG A 259 5.76 -8.81 -0.91
C ARG A 259 7.23 -9.21 -0.96
N LEU A 260 7.85 -9.25 -2.15
CA LEU A 260 9.28 -9.57 -2.29
C LEU A 260 10.16 -8.45 -1.71
N LEU A 261 9.78 -7.18 -1.93
CA LEU A 261 10.53 -6.02 -1.43
C LEU A 261 10.58 -5.94 0.11
N ILE A 262 9.59 -6.52 0.81
CA ILE A 262 9.56 -6.55 2.29
C ILE A 262 10.10 -7.85 2.90
N GLN A 263 10.62 -8.75 2.07
CA GLN A 263 11.17 -10.05 2.48
C GLN A 263 12.62 -10.22 1.99
N GLY A 264 13.21 -11.38 2.31
CA GLY A 264 14.49 -11.81 1.73
C GLY A 264 15.65 -10.82 1.92
N HIS A 265 16.41 -10.61 0.83
CA HIS A 265 17.55 -9.70 0.78
C HIS A 265 17.13 -8.23 0.95
N PHE A 266 15.99 -7.81 0.40
CA PHE A 266 15.50 -6.42 0.45
C PHE A 266 15.11 -5.98 1.86
N LYS A 267 14.62 -6.89 2.70
CA LYS A 267 14.37 -6.60 4.11
C LYS A 267 15.65 -6.17 4.84
N LYS A 268 16.79 -6.80 4.52
CA LYS A 268 18.09 -6.54 5.17
C LYS A 268 18.79 -5.31 4.62
N ASN A 269 18.52 -4.94 3.37
CA ASN A 269 19.14 -3.80 2.69
C ASN A 269 18.10 -2.72 2.39
N GLU A 270 17.91 -1.80 3.33
CA GLU A 270 16.95 -0.70 3.20
C GLU A 270 17.23 0.19 1.99
N LYS A 271 18.49 0.50 1.71
CA LYS A 271 18.87 1.35 0.57
C LYS A 271 18.39 0.72 -0.74
N LEU A 272 18.72 -0.55 -0.95
CA LEU A 272 18.29 -1.30 -2.14
C LEU A 272 16.77 -1.41 -2.22
N ARG A 273 16.09 -1.63 -1.10
CA ARG A 273 14.62 -1.67 -1.06
C ARG A 273 14.03 -0.34 -1.51
N LYS A 274 14.51 0.79 -0.98
CA LYS A 274 14.07 2.14 -1.37
C LYS A 274 14.32 2.40 -2.86
N GLU A 275 15.49 2.03 -3.37
CA GLU A 275 15.81 2.12 -4.80
C GLU A 275 14.81 1.33 -5.66
N MET A 276 14.54 0.07 -5.32
CA MET A 276 13.59 -0.77 -6.07
C MET A 276 12.14 -0.27 -5.96
N THR A 277 11.72 0.20 -4.79
CA THR A 277 10.41 0.85 -4.61
C THR A 277 10.28 2.08 -5.51
N GLY A 278 11.33 2.90 -5.60
CA GLY A 278 11.37 4.07 -6.48
C GLY A 278 11.32 3.70 -7.96
N ILE A 279 12.07 2.68 -8.39
CA ILE A 279 12.04 2.17 -9.76
C ILE A 279 10.64 1.67 -10.12
N LEU A 280 10.02 0.88 -9.23
CA LEU A 280 8.67 0.38 -9.40
C LEU A 280 7.66 1.52 -9.51
N ARG A 281 7.72 2.52 -8.61
CA ARG A 281 6.84 3.69 -8.65
C ARG A 281 6.94 4.46 -9.96
N ALA A 282 8.15 4.64 -10.47
CA ALA A 282 8.40 5.37 -11.71
C ALA A 282 7.84 4.69 -12.97
N GLN A 283 7.36 3.43 -12.88
CA GLN A 283 6.69 2.76 -14.00
C GLN A 283 5.22 3.18 -14.16
N PHE A 284 4.64 3.85 -13.17
CA PHE A 284 3.20 4.14 -13.16
C PHE A 284 2.92 5.59 -13.52
N SER A 285 1.88 5.80 -14.32
CA SER A 285 1.24 7.11 -14.42
C SER A 285 0.53 7.46 -13.11
N GLU A 286 0.15 8.72 -12.97
CA GLU A 286 -0.65 9.20 -11.84
C GLU A 286 -1.93 8.39 -11.64
N ASP A 287 -2.66 8.10 -12.72
CA ASP A 287 -3.89 7.29 -12.67
C ASP A 287 -3.65 5.91 -12.05
N PHE A 288 -2.56 5.25 -12.46
CA PHE A 288 -2.21 3.95 -11.90
C PHE A 288 -1.79 4.02 -10.42
N LEU A 289 -1.14 5.11 -10.01
CA LEU A 289 -0.84 5.35 -8.60
C LEU A 289 -2.13 5.57 -7.78
N LEU A 290 -3.10 6.31 -8.34
CA LEU A 290 -4.39 6.55 -7.70
C LEU A 290 -5.21 5.27 -7.55
N ILE A 291 -5.35 4.45 -8.60
CA ILE A 291 -6.10 3.19 -8.47
C ILE A 291 -5.40 2.22 -7.51
N LEU A 292 -4.07 2.21 -7.45
CA LEU A 292 -3.32 1.41 -6.48
C LEU A 292 -3.62 1.88 -5.05
N TYR A 293 -3.62 3.19 -4.84
CA TYR A 293 -3.97 3.81 -3.57
C TYR A 293 -5.41 3.47 -3.15
N TYR A 294 -6.41 3.76 -4.00
CA TYR A 294 -7.81 3.52 -3.68
C TYR A 294 -8.13 2.03 -3.51
N ASN A 295 -7.52 1.15 -4.31
CA ASN A 295 -7.60 -0.29 -4.11
C ASN A 295 -7.09 -0.68 -2.72
N ALA A 296 -5.89 -0.22 -2.35
CA ALA A 296 -5.23 -0.56 -1.09
C ALA A 296 -5.98 -0.06 0.15
N VAL A 297 -6.66 1.08 0.05
CA VAL A 297 -7.29 1.77 1.19
C VAL A 297 -8.77 1.44 1.35
N TYR A 298 -9.52 1.27 0.26
CA TYR A 298 -11.00 1.25 0.31
C TYR A 298 -11.64 -0.06 -0.17
N THR A 299 -10.89 -0.98 -0.79
CA THR A 299 -11.48 -2.23 -1.31
C THR A 299 -11.18 -3.43 -0.44
N TYR A 300 -12.15 -4.34 -0.29
CA TYR A 300 -12.01 -5.53 0.55
C TYR A 300 -10.90 -6.46 0.06
N ARG A 301 -10.75 -6.59 -1.27
CA ARG A 301 -9.70 -7.39 -1.90
C ARG A 301 -8.32 -6.73 -1.78
N GLY A 302 -8.26 -5.39 -1.76
CA GLY A 302 -7.03 -4.62 -1.71
C GLY A 302 -6.47 -4.38 -0.31
N TYR A 303 -7.21 -4.65 0.77
CA TYR A 303 -6.70 -4.47 2.14
C TYR A 303 -5.42 -5.28 2.42
N GLY A 304 -5.26 -6.46 1.81
CA GLY A 304 -4.02 -7.23 1.90
C GLY A 304 -2.81 -6.46 1.34
N LEU A 305 -3.01 -5.73 0.24
CA LEU A 305 -2.01 -4.85 -0.35
C LEU A 305 -1.74 -3.63 0.54
N GLY A 306 -2.78 -2.96 1.03
CA GLY A 306 -2.64 -1.82 1.95
C GLY A 306 -1.83 -2.17 3.19
N ASN A 307 -2.08 -3.34 3.77
CA ASN A 307 -1.36 -3.81 4.94
C ASN A 307 0.15 -3.98 4.71
N ILE A 308 0.58 -4.45 3.53
CA ILE A 308 2.00 -4.66 3.21
C ILE A 308 2.70 -3.39 2.69
N LEU A 309 1.96 -2.39 2.23
CA LEU A 309 2.48 -1.10 1.76
C LEU A 309 2.85 -0.13 2.90
N GLN A 310 2.38 -0.39 4.13
CA GLN A 310 2.67 0.47 5.29
C GLN A 310 4.17 0.70 5.46
N GLY A 311 4.56 1.97 5.60
CA GLY A 311 5.95 2.37 5.83
C GLY A 311 6.91 2.20 4.64
N LEU A 312 6.41 1.95 3.43
CA LEU A 312 7.26 1.86 2.23
C LEU A 312 7.49 3.19 1.51
N SER A 313 6.81 4.27 1.93
CA SER A 313 6.80 5.56 1.24
C SER A 313 6.44 5.46 -0.25
N PHE A 314 5.65 4.44 -0.64
CA PHE A 314 5.35 4.20 -2.05
C PHE A 314 4.61 5.40 -2.67
N PHE A 315 3.62 5.97 -1.98
CA PHE A 315 2.86 7.12 -2.49
C PHE A 315 3.53 8.49 -2.24
N GLY A 316 4.69 8.52 -1.59
CA GLY A 316 5.41 9.74 -1.25
C GLY A 316 6.26 9.56 0.01
N ASP A 317 7.33 10.31 0.12
CA ASP A 317 8.13 10.40 1.34
C ASP A 317 7.54 11.44 2.31
N THR A 318 7.90 11.35 3.59
CA THR A 318 7.41 12.29 4.62
C THR A 318 7.71 13.76 4.30
N SER A 319 8.79 14.02 3.57
CA SER A 319 9.15 15.36 3.07
C SER A 319 8.20 15.89 1.99
N ASP A 320 7.51 15.00 1.26
CA ASP A 320 6.62 15.39 0.16
C ASP A 320 5.30 15.95 0.70
N PHE A 321 4.91 15.55 1.90
CA PHE A 321 3.70 16.00 2.58
C PHE A 321 3.95 17.31 3.33
N THR A 322 4.21 18.38 2.59
CA THR A 322 4.38 19.73 3.15
C THR A 322 3.09 20.26 3.75
N THR A 323 3.19 21.19 4.71
CA THR A 323 2.03 21.89 5.31
C THR A 323 1.35 22.85 4.34
N ASN A 324 1.92 23.09 3.15
CA ASN A 324 1.31 23.96 2.16
C ASN A 324 0.37 23.15 1.25
N PRO A 325 -0.96 23.31 1.38
CA PRO A 325 -1.94 22.53 0.60
C PRO A 325 -1.90 22.82 -0.90
N GLN A 326 -1.21 23.87 -1.35
CA GLN A 326 -1.08 24.23 -2.77
C GLN A 326 0.06 23.49 -3.49
N ILE A 327 0.98 22.85 -2.75
CA ILE A 327 2.08 22.10 -3.36
C ILE A 327 1.60 20.68 -3.64
N ASP A 328 1.67 20.28 -4.91
CA ASP A 328 1.37 18.92 -5.37
C ASP A 328 2.39 17.92 -4.82
N LEU A 329 1.97 16.68 -4.61
CA LEU A 329 2.90 15.60 -4.32
C LEU A 329 3.76 15.34 -5.55
N GLN A 330 4.96 14.79 -5.36
CA GLN A 330 5.91 14.60 -6.45
C GLN A 330 5.33 13.76 -7.62
N HIS A 331 4.43 12.82 -7.34
CA HIS A 331 3.88 11.88 -8.33
C HIS A 331 2.34 11.89 -8.43
N ILE A 332 1.65 12.71 -7.62
CA ILE A 332 0.17 12.77 -7.59
C ILE A 332 -0.26 14.24 -7.39
N SER A 333 -1.08 14.75 -8.30
CA SER A 333 -1.64 16.09 -8.17
C SER A 333 -2.72 16.14 -7.11
N ASN A 334 -2.78 17.24 -6.37
CA ASN A 334 -3.79 17.45 -5.33
C ASN A 334 -5.21 17.48 -5.89
N LYS A 335 -5.37 17.83 -7.16
CA LYS A 335 -6.68 17.90 -7.84
C LYS A 335 -7.25 16.53 -8.19
N SER A 336 -6.39 15.53 -8.33
CA SER A 336 -6.78 14.17 -8.70
C SER A 336 -7.19 13.34 -7.48
N LEU A 337 -6.85 13.80 -6.26
CA LEU A 337 -7.28 13.17 -5.01
C LEU A 337 -8.76 13.45 -4.75
N ILE A 338 -9.56 12.39 -4.70
CA ILE A 338 -11.00 12.43 -4.44
C ILE A 338 -11.32 13.09 -3.10
N PHE A 339 -10.56 12.78 -2.04
CA PHE A 339 -10.81 13.31 -0.69
C PHE A 339 -9.72 14.29 -0.22
N GLY A 340 -8.89 14.79 -1.13
CA GLY A 340 -7.89 15.83 -0.89
C GLY A 340 -7.02 15.58 0.35
N THR A 341 -7.24 16.35 1.41
CA THR A 341 -6.45 16.28 2.65
C THR A 341 -6.60 14.96 3.40
N LYS A 342 -7.77 14.30 3.37
CA LYS A 342 -7.96 12.98 3.99
C LYS A 342 -7.07 11.94 3.32
N ASP A 343 -6.98 11.97 1.99
CA ASP A 343 -6.14 11.05 1.24
C ASP A 343 -4.65 11.28 1.54
N LYS A 344 -4.20 12.54 1.55
CA LYS A 344 -2.83 12.90 1.94
C LYS A 344 -2.47 12.45 3.35
N ASN A 345 -3.39 12.62 4.31
CA ASN A 345 -3.17 12.24 5.70
C ASN A 345 -3.00 10.72 5.82
N ILE A 346 -3.80 9.93 5.10
CA ILE A 346 -3.62 8.47 5.03
C ILE A 346 -2.27 8.14 4.39
N MET A 347 -1.93 8.74 3.24
CA MET A 347 -0.66 8.51 2.56
C MET A 347 0.54 8.76 3.48
N ARG A 348 0.55 9.91 4.16
CA ARG A 348 1.60 10.28 5.13
C ARG A 348 1.64 9.34 6.33
N LEU A 349 0.55 9.26 7.08
CA LEU A 349 0.51 8.63 8.42
C LEU A 349 0.52 7.10 8.36
N ILE A 350 0.11 6.49 7.25
CA ILE A 350 0.08 5.04 7.10
C ILE A 350 1.19 4.54 6.18
N PHE A 351 1.35 5.13 5.01
CA PHE A 351 2.26 4.59 3.99
C PHE A 351 3.69 5.13 4.11
N SER A 352 3.91 6.28 4.73
CA SER A 352 5.26 6.90 4.82
C SER A 352 5.86 6.89 6.23
N GLU A 353 5.13 7.34 7.26
CA GLU A 353 5.68 7.52 8.61
C GLU A 353 5.80 6.22 9.42
N ARG A 354 5.09 5.15 9.01
CA ARG A 354 5.05 3.91 9.77
C ARG A 354 6.27 3.03 9.58
N ASN A 355 6.42 2.11 10.53
CA ASN A 355 7.31 0.97 10.36
C ASN A 355 6.71 -0.06 9.40
N ILE A 356 7.58 -0.66 8.59
CA ILE A 356 7.21 -1.70 7.63
C ILE A 356 6.58 -2.90 8.35
N VAL A 357 5.41 -3.32 7.86
CA VAL A 357 4.67 -4.44 8.43
C VAL A 357 5.13 -5.78 7.82
N PRO A 358 5.52 -6.78 8.62
CA PRO A 358 5.86 -8.10 8.12
C PRO A 358 4.61 -8.89 7.67
N VAL A 359 4.78 -9.69 6.61
CA VAL A 359 3.73 -10.36 5.82
C VAL A 359 2.77 -11.30 6.57
N ASN A 360 3.12 -11.81 7.76
CA ASN A 360 2.41 -12.94 8.38
C ASN A 360 1.62 -12.58 9.66
N ASN A 361 0.78 -11.56 9.65
CA ASN A 361 -0.04 -11.28 10.84
C ASN A 361 -1.48 -10.85 10.49
N LYS A 362 -2.44 -11.79 10.62
CA LYS A 362 -3.88 -11.54 10.37
C LYS A 362 -4.47 -10.50 11.32
N GLU A 363 -3.97 -10.44 12.56
CA GLU A 363 -4.37 -9.46 13.58
C GLU A 363 -4.00 -8.02 13.16
N LYS A 364 -3.02 -7.86 12.27
CA LYS A 364 -2.63 -6.54 11.74
C LYS A 364 -3.54 -6.03 10.64
N LEU A 365 -4.29 -6.89 9.94
CA LEU A 365 -5.21 -6.45 8.90
C LEU A 365 -6.41 -5.69 9.48
N SER A 366 -6.99 -6.20 10.57
CA SER A 366 -8.04 -5.49 11.31
C SER A 366 -7.53 -4.17 11.86
N ASN A 367 -6.30 -4.14 12.39
CA ASN A 367 -5.69 -2.91 12.90
C ASN A 367 -5.48 -1.88 11.79
N PHE A 368 -5.00 -2.30 10.62
CA PHE A 368 -4.85 -1.42 9.45
C PHE A 368 -6.16 -0.70 9.11
N ILE A 369 -7.27 -1.44 8.96
CA ILE A 369 -8.57 -0.83 8.60
C ILE A 369 -9.07 0.10 9.71
N ILE A 370 -8.96 -0.30 10.97
CA ILE A 370 -9.36 0.53 12.12
C ILE A 370 -8.61 1.86 12.12
N GLU A 371 -7.32 1.85 11.78
CA GLU A 371 -6.49 3.05 11.75
C GLU A 371 -6.78 3.92 10.53
N VAL A 372 -6.98 3.32 9.36
CA VAL A 372 -7.46 4.05 8.15
C VAL A 372 -8.77 4.77 8.49
N LYS A 373 -9.74 4.07 9.08
CA LYS A 373 -11.02 4.64 9.51
C LYS A 373 -10.81 5.81 10.46
N LYS A 374 -9.98 5.62 11.49
CA LYS A 374 -9.68 6.67 12.48
C LYS A 374 -9.07 7.92 11.83
N ILE A 375 -8.13 7.76 10.90
CA ILE A 375 -7.50 8.89 10.20
C ILE A 375 -8.49 9.57 9.26
N PHE A 376 -9.24 8.78 8.49
CA PHE A 376 -10.24 9.31 7.56
C PHE A 376 -11.35 10.07 8.29
N ASP A 377 -11.82 9.55 9.43
CA ASP A 377 -12.97 10.09 10.16
C ASP A 377 -12.62 11.26 11.09
N ASN A 378 -11.34 11.45 11.40
CA ASN A 378 -10.85 12.56 12.21
C ASN A 378 -10.68 13.83 11.37
N HIS A 379 -11.13 14.96 11.91
CA HIS A 379 -11.16 16.24 11.21
C HIS A 379 -9.93 17.12 11.38
N ASP A 380 -9.00 16.74 12.26
CA ASP A 380 -7.88 17.60 12.64
C ASP A 380 -6.57 16.80 12.67
N HIS A 381 -5.74 17.00 11.64
CA HIS A 381 -4.28 17.01 11.72
C HIS A 381 -3.69 17.80 10.55
#